data_AF-A0A2I0FLN1-F1
#
_entry.id   AF-A0A2I0FLN1-F1
#
_cell.length_a   1.000
_cell.length_b   1.000
_cell.length_c   1.000
_cell.angle_alpha   90.00
_cell.angle_beta   90.00
_cell.angle_gamma   90.00
#
_symmetry.space_group_name_H-M   'P 1'
#
loop_
_entity.id
_entity.type
_entity.pdbx_description
1 polymer ?
#
loop_
_entity_poly.entity_id
_entity_poly.type
_entity_poly.pdbx_seq_one_letter_code
_entity_poly.pdbx_strand_id
1 'polypeptide(L)' 'MKINHISDLLSTICQYNNVRITQTFTFENKDLIIARCVPNTTVLELTFLETSVVERYNTIEEAAVVIDLQLNQSKVI' A
#
# COMPACT_ATOMS: atom_id res chain seq x y z
N MET A 1 4.23 7.51 8.98
CA MET A 1 2.85 7.93 8.67
C MET A 1 1.92 7.31 9.72
N LYS A 2 0.76 7.89 10.05
CA LYS A 2 -0.19 7.21 10.94
C LYS A 2 -1.02 6.21 10.12
N ILE A 3 -1.34 5.05 10.69
CA ILE A 3 -2.11 3.99 10.02
C ILE A 3 -3.43 4.47 9.42
N ASN A 4 -4.16 5.37 10.09
CA ASN A 4 -5.42 5.92 9.57
C ASN A 4 -5.23 6.64 8.23
N HIS A 5 -4.13 7.39 8.05
CA HIS A 5 -3.85 8.05 6.77
C HIS A 5 -3.52 7.04 5.66
N ILE A 6 -2.93 5.89 6.03
CA ILE A 6 -2.64 4.81 5.07
C ILE A 6 -3.97 4.23 4.60
N SER A 7 -4.87 3.93 5.54
CA SER A 7 -6.22 3.45 5.23
C SER A 7 -7.01 4.42 4.35
N ASP A 8 -6.96 5.73 4.63
CA ASP A 8 -7.65 6.75 3.84
C ASP A 8 -7.15 6.79 2.38
N LEU A 9 -5.83 6.68 2.18
CA LEU A 9 -5.22 6.62 0.85
C LEU A 9 -5.61 5.34 0.11
N LEU A 10 -5.55 4.18 0.77
CA LEU A 10 -5.95 2.90 0.19
C LEU A 10 -7.45 2.89 -0.18
N SER A 11 -8.29 3.48 0.65
CA SER A 11 -9.72 3.68 0.34
C SER A 11 -9.88 4.55 -0.91
N THR A 12 -9.16 5.66 -0.98
CA THR A 12 -9.20 6.58 -2.12
C THR A 12 -8.80 5.88 -3.42
N ILE A 13 -7.69 5.14 -3.47
CA ILE A 13 -7.28 4.45 -4.70
C ILE A 13 -8.28 3.36 -5.12
N CYS A 14 -8.96 2.70 -4.17
CA CYS A 14 -10.00 1.71 -4.47
C CYS A 14 -11.31 2.33 -4.97
N GLN A 15 -11.65 3.55 -4.55
CA GLN A 15 -12.82 4.27 -5.08
C GLN A 15 -12.68 4.60 -6.57
N TYR A 16 -11.44 4.70 -7.05
CA TYR A 16 -11.10 4.93 -8.45
C TYR A 16 -10.60 3.65 -9.15
N ASN A 17 -11.13 2.47 -8.78
CA ASN A 17 -10.73 1.18 -9.36
C ASN A 17 -11.04 0.98 -10.85
N ASN A 18 -11.75 1.92 -11.47
CA ASN A 18 -12.00 1.97 -12.92
C ASN A 18 -10.86 2.65 -13.70
N VAL A 19 -9.89 3.24 -13.00
CA VAL A 19 -8.68 3.84 -13.55
C VAL A 19 -7.44 3.26 -12.87
N ARG A 20 -6.28 3.39 -13.50
CA ARG A 20 -5.03 2.82 -12.98
C ARG A 20 -4.30 3.84 -12.09
N ILE A 21 -4.77 3.98 -10.85
CA ILE A 21 -4.07 4.76 -9.82
C ILE A 21 -3.12 3.84 -9.04
N THR A 22 -1.92 4.35 -8.77
CA THR A 22 -0.92 3.71 -7.92
C THR A 22 -0.47 4.71 -6.84
N GLN A 23 -0.34 4.24 -5.60
CA GLN A 23 0.25 5.00 -4.51
C GLN A 23 1.61 4.40 -4.16
N THR A 24 2.67 5.20 -4.24
CA THR A 24 4.00 4.81 -3.78
C THR A 24 4.18 5.23 -2.32
N PHE A 25 4.67 4.31 -1.49
CA PHE A 25 5.04 4.55 -0.10
C PHE A 25 6.56 4.56 0.03
N THR A 26 7.08 5.70 0.46
CA THR A 26 8.51 6.02 0.53
C THR A 26 8.93 6.23 1.98
N PHE A 27 10.12 5.75 2.35
CA PHE A 27 10.76 6.00 3.64
C PHE A 27 12.21 6.43 3.40
N GLU A 28 12.66 7.53 4.02
CA GLU A 28 14.03 8.06 3.88
C GLU A 28 14.53 8.14 2.42
N ASN A 29 13.65 8.61 1.51
CA ASN A 29 13.90 8.71 0.06
C ASN A 29 14.04 7.38 -0.70
N LYS A 30 13.75 6.24 -0.06
CA LYS A 30 13.67 4.93 -0.71
C LYS A 30 12.20 4.54 -0.86
N ASP A 31 11.79 4.26 -2.09
CA ASP A 31 10.47 3.68 -2.35
C ASP A 31 10.47 2.23 -1.84
N LEU A 32 9.48 1.90 -1.01
CA LEU A 32 9.38 0.58 -0.38
C LEU A 32 8.25 -0.24 -0.98
N ILE A 33 7.07 0.37 -1.14
CA ILE A 33 5.85 -0.33 -1.56
C ILE A 33 5.14 0.50 -2.63
N ILE A 34 4.66 -0.18 -3.67
CA ILE A 34 3.66 0.38 -4.58
C ILE A 34 2.33 -0.33 -4.30
N ALA A 35 1.32 0.44 -3.93
CA ALA A 35 -0.04 -0.04 -3.74
C ALA A 35 -0.91 0.33 -4.95
N ARG A 36 -1.77 -0.59 -5.36
CA ARG A 36 -2.82 -0.33 -6.35
C ARG A 36 -4.07 -1.13 -6.04
N CYS A 37 -5.21 -0.65 -6.53
CA CYS A 37 -6.41 -1.47 -6.58
C CYS A 37 -6.43 -2.29 -7.89
N VAL A 38 -6.79 -3.57 -7.81
CA VAL A 38 -6.99 -4.41 -8.99
C VAL A 38 -8.23 -3.91 -9.74
N PRO A 39 -8.15 -3.65 -11.06
CA PRO A 39 -9.22 -3.00 -11.80
C PRO A 39 -10.58 -3.68 -11.65
N ASN A 40 -11.63 -2.87 -11.46
CA ASN A 40 -13.01 -3.33 -11.27
C ASN A 40 -13.23 -4.27 -10.07
N THR A 41 -12.33 -4.26 -9.09
CA THR A 41 -12.47 -5.02 -7.83
C THR A 41 -12.20 -4.09 -6.64
N THR A 42 -12.26 -4.63 -5.43
CA THR A 42 -11.79 -3.97 -4.21
C THR A 42 -10.50 -4.60 -3.67
N VAL A 43 -9.87 -5.49 -4.44
CA VAL A 43 -8.65 -6.19 -4.04
C VAL A 43 -7.48 -5.23 -4.15
N LEU A 44 -6.75 -5.08 -3.06
CA LEU A 44 -5.51 -4.31 -3.03
C LEU A 44 -4.35 -5.22 -3.42
N GLU A 45 -3.46 -4.69 -4.25
CA GLU A 45 -2.20 -5.34 -4.61
C GLU A 45 -1.06 -4.46 -4.14
N LEU A 46 -0.17 -5.04 -3.34
CA LEU A 46 1.04 -4.40 -2.82
C LEU A 46 2.25 -5.04 -3.51
N THR A 47 3.09 -4.22 -4.13
CA THR A 47 4.38 -4.62 -4.69
C THR A 47 5.49 -4.13 -3.76
N PHE A 48 6.22 -5.06 -3.14
CA PHE A 48 7.36 -4.77 -2.30
C PHE A 48 8.60 -4.62 -3.17
N LEU A 49 9.15 -3.41 -3.28
CA LEU A 49 10.18 -3.09 -4.27
C LEU A 49 11.53 -3.75 -3.98
N GLU A 50 11.84 -4.04 -2.72
CA GLU A 50 13.08 -4.69 -2.33
C GLU A 50 13.12 -6.17 -2.71
N THR A 51 12.01 -6.87 -2.52
CA THR A 51 11.92 -8.32 -2.75
C THR A 51 11.27 -8.68 -4.08
N SER A 52 10.69 -7.69 -4.77
CA SER A 52 9.83 -7.88 -5.95
C SER A 52 8.62 -8.79 -5.69
N VAL A 53 8.26 -9.01 -4.42
CA VAL A 53 7.09 -9.80 -4.04
C VAL A 53 5.83 -8.98 -4.28
N VAL A 54 4.79 -9.63 -4.79
CA VAL A 54 3.47 -9.06 -4.98
C VAL A 54 2.48 -9.81 -4.11
N GLU A 55 1.80 -9.09 -3.23
CA GLU A 55 0.81 -9.65 -2.33
C GLU A 55 -0.56 -9.00 -2.55
N ARG A 56 -1.63 -9.73 -2.23
CA ARG A 56 -3.00 -9.28 -2.41
C ARG A 56 -3.79 -9.36 -1.13
N TYR A 57 -4.57 -8.32 -0.89
CA TYR A 57 -5.33 -8.11 0.32
C TYR A 57 -6.77 -7.80 -0.02
N ASN A 58 -7.71 -8.39 0.73
CA ASN A 58 -9.14 -8.21 0.49
C ASN A 58 -9.72 -7.02 1.28
N THR A 59 -9.01 -6.57 2.31
CA THR A 59 -9.43 -5.49 3.19
C THR A 59 -8.40 -4.37 3.21
N ILE A 60 -8.87 -3.13 3.43
CA ILE A 60 -8.01 -1.96 3.57
C ILE A 60 -7.18 -2.08 4.85
N GLU A 61 -7.79 -2.62 5.91
CA GLU A 61 -7.20 -2.78 7.23
C GLU A 61 -5.96 -3.69 7.18
N GLU A 62 -6.05 -4.86 6.55
CA GLU A 62 -4.91 -5.78 6.41
C GLU A 62 -3.76 -5.13 5.63
N ALA A 63 -4.06 -4.52 4.49
CA ALA A 63 -3.05 -3.85 3.68
C ALA A 63 -2.40 -2.66 4.42
N ALA A 64 -3.19 -1.88 5.17
CA ALA A 64 -2.70 -0.74 5.93
C ALA A 64 -1.76 -1.17 7.05
N VAL A 65 -2.07 -2.26 7.76
CA VAL A 65 -1.19 -2.84 8.79
C VAL A 65 0.15 -3.24 8.19
N VAL A 66 0.16 -3.89 7.03
CA VAL A 66 1.40 -4.35 6.38
C VAL A 66 2.27 -3.18 5.91
N ILE A 67 1.65 -2.15 5.33
CA ILE A 67 2.38 -0.93 4.93
C ILE A 67 2.93 -0.18 6.16
N ASP A 68 2.13 -0.06 7.23
CA ASP A 68 2.56 0.59 8.47
C ASP A 68 3.75 -0.15 9.10
N LEU A 69 3.68 -1.49 9.16
CA LEU A 69 4.79 -2.34 9.61
C LEU A 69 6.03 -2.11 8.75
N GLN A 70 5.94 -2.11 7.42
CA GLN A 70 7.10 -1.90 6.57
C GLN A 70 7.73 -0.50 6.77
N LEU A 71 6.90 0.54 6.83
CA LEU A 71 7.35 1.92 7.03
C LEU A 71 7.94 2.18 8.43
N ASN A 72 7.49 1.42 9.44
CA ASN A 72 7.96 1.59 10.82
C ASN A 72 9.07 0.59 11.21
N GLN A 73 9.15 -0.59 10.58
CA GLN A 73 10.31 -1.49 10.72
C GLN A 73 11.59 -0.84 10.18
N SER A 74 11.48 -0.05 9.10
CA SER A 74 12.61 0.74 8.59
C SER A 74 13.11 1.84 9.56
N LYS A 75 12.38 2.15 10.64
CA LYS A 75 12.83 3.10 11.68
C LYS A 75 13.71 2.48 12.76
N VAL A 76 13.88 1.16 12.77
CA VAL A 76 14.72 0.46 13.75
C VAL A 76 16.12 0.30 13.16
N ILE A 77 16.89 1.40 13.11
CA ILE A 77 18.35 1.41 12.94
C ILE A 77 18.93 2.50 13.83
#